data_AF-A0A2G9YSI0-F1
#
_entry.id   AF-A0A2G9YSI0-F1
#
_cell.length_a   1.000
_cell.length_b   1.000
_cell.length_c   1.000
_cell.angle_alpha   90.00
_cell.angle_beta   90.00
_cell.angle_gamma   90.00
#
_symmetry.space_group_name_H-M   'P 1'
#
loop_
_entity.id
_entity.type
_entity.pdbx_description
1 polymer ?
#
loop_
_entity_poly.entity_id
_entity_poly.type
_entity_poly.pdbx_seq_one_letter_code
_entity_poly.pdbx_strand_id
1 'polypeptide(L)'
;MSLLFLIGFFFYQGFNKPFILFAGGFYLALLFFFYPVNLTLTAFGFLILGLWQNTGTKLKELNFFEISPKKSFIITIACSLLMVGAILGIYNIVRQYRAELSFLQAIRLYDEQKPDQSLSQVEKTLGIWEKDNYYLTLSKLELLKASEIFQNQETFPTEEQKNILQNLLTQAETSAQFALQFNPKNSQN
;
A
#
# COMPACT_ATOMS: atom_id res chain seq x y z
N MET A 1 -21.98 -1.77 -5.00
CA MET A 1 -23.31 -1.28 -5.44
C MET A 1 -23.34 0.21 -5.84
N SER A 2 -22.23 0.99 -5.75
CA SER A 2 -22.29 2.46 -5.94
C SER A 2 -21.91 2.98 -7.34
N LEU A 3 -20.94 2.36 -8.03
CA LEU A 3 -20.41 2.94 -9.28
C LEU A 3 -21.33 2.77 -10.50
N LEU A 4 -21.96 1.61 -10.65
CA LEU A 4 -22.86 1.31 -11.78
C LEU A 4 -24.15 2.12 -11.74
N PHE A 5 -24.66 2.43 -10.55
CA PHE A 5 -25.84 3.27 -10.37
C PHE A 5 -25.54 4.74 -10.70
N LEU A 6 -24.36 5.23 -10.33
CA LEU A 6 -23.90 6.58 -10.66
C LEU A 6 -23.68 6.75 -12.16
N ILE A 7 -23.03 5.77 -12.82
CA ILE A 7 -22.82 5.78 -14.26
C ILE A 7 -24.18 5.71 -14.99
N GLY A 8 -25.10 4.82 -14.57
CA GLY A 8 -26.44 4.72 -15.15
C GLY A 8 -27.28 5.99 -14.98
N PHE A 9 -27.20 6.63 -13.81
CA PHE A 9 -27.91 7.89 -13.53
C PHE A 9 -27.41 9.05 -14.40
N PHE A 10 -26.09 9.14 -14.63
CA PHE A 10 -25.51 10.18 -15.48
C PHE A 10 -25.78 9.98 -16.98
N PHE A 11 -25.89 8.74 -17.45
CA PHE A 11 -26.29 8.44 -18.82
C PHE A 11 -27.78 8.75 -19.09
N TYR A 12 -28.65 8.66 -18.08
CA TYR A 12 -30.09 8.91 -18.20
C TYR A 12 -30.46 10.41 -18.26
N GLN A 13 -29.69 11.30 -17.60
CA GLN A 13 -30.06 12.73 -17.47
C GLN A 13 -29.53 13.68 -18.56
N GLY A 14 -28.93 13.19 -19.64
CA GLY A 14 -28.51 14.06 -20.75
C GLY A 14 -27.36 15.03 -20.40
N PHE A 15 -26.57 14.72 -19.37
CA PHE A 15 -25.39 15.50 -19.02
C PHE A 15 -24.34 15.47 -20.15
N ASN A 16 -23.63 16.58 -20.33
CA ASN A 16 -22.54 16.68 -21.30
C ASN A 16 -21.51 15.56 -21.04
N LYS A 17 -21.37 14.61 -21.97
CA LYS A 17 -20.39 13.51 -21.96
C LYS A 17 -18.98 13.93 -21.47
N PRO A 18 -18.39 15.07 -21.89
CA PRO A 18 -17.07 15.48 -21.40
C PRO A 18 -17.05 15.82 -19.90
N PHE A 19 -18.13 16.34 -19.34
CA PHE A 19 -18.21 16.67 -17.91
C PHE A 19 -18.27 15.40 -17.04
N ILE A 20 -18.99 14.36 -17.48
CA ILE A 20 -19.05 13.06 -16.79
C ILE A 20 -17.67 12.40 -16.80
N LEU A 21 -16.99 12.43 -17.94
CA LEU A 21 -15.63 11.92 -18.06
C LEU A 21 -14.66 12.72 -17.17
N PHE A 22 -14.79 14.05 -17.09
CA PHE A 22 -14.05 14.92 -16.16
C PHE A 22 -14.26 14.52 -14.70
N ALA A 23 -15.51 14.47 -14.26
CA ALA A 23 -15.83 14.12 -12.88
C ALA A 23 -15.36 12.70 -12.53
N GLY A 24 -15.54 11.74 -13.44
CA GLY A 24 -15.10 10.35 -13.26
C GLY A 24 -13.57 10.22 -13.23
N GLY A 25 -12.86 10.89 -14.14
CA GLY A 25 -11.40 10.92 -14.18
C GLY A 25 -10.81 11.61 -12.95
N PHE A 26 -11.39 12.73 -12.53
CA PHE A 26 -10.98 13.42 -11.31
C PHE A 26 -11.24 12.58 -10.06
N TYR A 27 -12.38 11.90 -9.97
CA TYR A 27 -12.68 10.97 -8.88
C TYR A 27 -11.69 9.80 -8.84
N LEU A 28 -11.39 9.17 -9.98
CA LEU A 28 -10.37 8.13 -10.05
C LEU A 28 -8.99 8.65 -9.66
N ALA A 29 -8.62 9.86 -10.10
CA ALA A 29 -7.37 10.49 -9.71
C ALA A 29 -7.29 10.69 -8.19
N LEU A 30 -8.38 11.12 -7.54
CA LEU A 30 -8.45 11.17 -6.08
C LEU A 30 -8.27 9.78 -5.45
N LEU A 31 -8.91 8.74 -6.00
CA LEU A 31 -8.75 7.38 -5.50
C LEU A 31 -7.31 6.85 -5.62
N PHE A 32 -6.55 7.29 -6.62
CA PHE A 32 -5.11 6.97 -6.72
C PHE A 32 -4.29 7.55 -5.55
N PHE A 33 -4.77 8.60 -4.89
CA PHE A 33 -4.11 9.20 -3.72
C PHE A 33 -4.57 8.59 -2.40
N PHE A 34 -5.87 8.29 -2.28
CA PHE A 34 -6.48 7.87 -1.01
C PHE A 34 -6.68 6.36 -0.86
N TYR A 35 -6.47 5.58 -1.92
CA TYR A 35 -6.72 4.14 -1.92
C TYR A 35 -5.50 3.36 -2.45
N PRO A 36 -5.22 2.16 -1.92
CA PRO A 36 -4.14 1.32 -2.42
C PRO A 36 -4.34 1.01 -3.91
N VAL A 37 -3.30 1.25 -4.71
CA VAL A 37 -3.33 0.96 -6.14
C VAL A 37 -3.52 -0.54 -6.33
N ASN A 38 -4.58 -0.89 -7.02
CA ASN A 38 -4.92 -2.26 -7.36
C ASN A 38 -5.27 -2.34 -8.85
N LEU A 39 -5.23 -3.54 -9.42
CA LEU A 39 -5.47 -3.78 -10.84
C LEU A 39 -6.78 -3.14 -11.33
N THR A 40 -7.83 -3.21 -10.51
CA THR A 40 -9.14 -2.63 -10.80
C THR A 40 -9.05 -1.12 -10.99
N LEU A 41 -8.42 -0.41 -10.05
CA LEU A 41 -8.25 1.05 -10.12
C LEU A 41 -7.44 1.45 -11.36
N THR A 42 -6.38 0.72 -11.67
CA THR A 42 -5.54 0.97 -12.85
C THR A 42 -6.29 0.70 -14.15
N ALA A 43 -7.07 -0.39 -14.23
CA ALA A 43 -7.86 -0.72 -15.40
C ALA A 43 -8.96 0.31 -15.68
N PHE A 44 -9.67 0.77 -14.64
CA PHE A 44 -10.67 1.83 -14.77
C PHE A 44 -10.02 3.18 -15.11
N GLY A 45 -8.85 3.49 -14.55
CA GLY A 45 -8.07 4.66 -14.90
C GLY A 45 -7.72 4.69 -16.39
N PHE A 46 -7.19 3.57 -16.90
CA PHE A 46 -6.90 3.41 -18.32
C PHE A 46 -8.14 3.56 -19.20
N LEU A 47 -9.27 2.95 -18.81
CA LEU A 47 -10.54 3.06 -19.55
C LEU A 47 -11.06 4.50 -19.62
N ILE A 48 -11.06 5.24 -18.51
CA ILE A 48 -11.52 6.65 -18.53
C ILE A 48 -10.61 7.51 -19.40
N LEU A 49 -9.28 7.32 -19.33
CA LEU A 49 -8.34 8.04 -20.19
C LEU A 49 -8.53 7.70 -21.68
N GLY A 50 -8.75 6.42 -22.01
CA GLY A 50 -9.04 5.99 -23.37
C GLY A 50 -10.38 6.54 -23.91
N LEU A 51 -11.42 6.54 -23.07
CA LEU A 51 -12.72 7.14 -23.41
C LEU A 51 -12.61 8.65 -23.58
N TRP A 52 -11.78 9.33 -22.78
CA TRP A 52 -11.50 10.75 -22.92
C TRP A 52 -10.91 11.09 -24.29
N GLN A 53 -9.90 10.32 -24.72
CA GLN A 53 -9.26 10.47 -26.02
C GLN A 53 -10.25 10.26 -27.17
N ASN A 54 -11.19 9.33 -27.01
CA ASN A 54 -12.19 8.99 -28.03
C ASN A 54 -13.34 10.00 -28.15
N THR A 55 -13.51 10.94 -27.21
CA THR A 55 -14.64 11.90 -27.23
C THR A 55 -14.59 12.90 -28.40
N GLY A 56 -13.59 12.85 -29.28
CA GLY A 56 -13.56 13.59 -30.54
C GLY A 56 -13.50 15.11 -30.37
N THR A 57 -13.29 15.60 -29.15
CA THR A 57 -13.01 17.02 -28.91
C THR A 57 -11.69 17.31 -29.61
N LYS A 58 -11.76 18.00 -30.76
CA LYS A 58 -10.65 18.88 -31.18
C LYS A 58 -10.30 19.63 -29.92
N LEU A 59 -9.14 19.35 -29.34
CA LEU A 59 -8.66 20.03 -28.14
C LEU A 59 -8.66 21.49 -28.52
N LYS A 60 -9.73 22.21 -28.13
CA LYS A 60 -9.77 23.65 -28.26
C LYS A 60 -8.60 24.04 -27.37
N GLU A 61 -7.54 24.57 -27.97
CA GLU A 61 -6.36 24.99 -27.21
C GLU A 61 -6.89 25.88 -26.09
N LEU A 62 -6.89 25.34 -24.88
CA LEU A 62 -7.28 26.09 -23.71
C LEU A 62 -6.09 27.00 -23.48
N ASN A 63 -6.10 28.15 -24.14
CA ASN A 63 -5.17 29.23 -23.88
C ASN A 63 -5.50 29.79 -22.49
N PHE A 64 -5.12 29.05 -21.45
CA PHE A 64 -5.30 29.44 -20.05
C PHE A 64 -4.62 30.79 -19.75
N PHE A 65 -3.64 31.19 -20.56
CA PHE A 65 -2.95 32.47 -20.50
C PHE A 65 -3.83 33.67 -20.92
N GLU A 66 -4.87 33.48 -21.73
CA GLU A 66 -5.79 34.57 -22.14
C GLU A 66 -6.90 34.83 -21.10
N ILE A 67 -7.16 33.89 -20.18
CA ILE A 67 -8.33 33.89 -19.29
C ILE A 67 -8.17 34.82 -18.07
N SER A 68 -6.94 35.30 -17.81
CA SER A 68 -6.50 36.34 -16.85
C SER A 68 -5.20 35.87 -16.17
N PRO A 69 -4.17 36.73 -16.03
CA PRO A 69 -2.91 36.37 -15.38
C PRO A 69 -3.08 35.74 -13.99
N LYS A 70 -4.07 36.20 -13.22
CA LYS A 70 -4.37 35.68 -11.87
C LYS A 70 -4.85 34.23 -11.88
N LYS A 71 -5.69 33.86 -12.86
CA LYS A 71 -6.23 32.49 -12.99
C LYS A 71 -5.16 31.52 -13.48
N SER A 72 -4.35 31.94 -14.46
CA SER A 72 -3.23 31.13 -14.93
C SER A 72 -2.23 30.84 -13.81
N PHE A 73 -1.93 31.81 -12.95
CA PHE A 73 -1.03 31.63 -11.81
C PHE A 73 -1.55 30.58 -10.81
N ILE A 74 -2.83 30.64 -10.45
CA ILE A 74 -3.47 29.67 -9.53
C ILE A 74 -3.42 28.25 -10.13
N ILE A 75 -3.71 28.12 -11.43
CA ILE A 75 -3.67 26.83 -12.12
C ILE A 75 -2.26 26.25 -12.12
N THR A 76 -1.23 27.07 -12.38
CA THR A 76 0.17 26.61 -12.34
C THR A 76 0.55 26.11 -10.95
N ILE A 77 0.19 26.83 -9.88
CA ILE A 77 0.42 26.38 -8.50
C ILE A 77 -0.30 25.05 -8.22
N ALA A 78 -1.57 24.94 -8.61
CA ALA A 78 -2.35 23.72 -8.44
C ALA A 78 -1.69 22.53 -9.16
N CYS A 79 -1.24 22.72 -10.40
CA CYS A 79 -0.50 21.71 -11.16
C CYS A 79 0.83 21.33 -10.48
N SER A 80 1.58 22.30 -9.96
CA SER A 80 2.83 22.02 -9.21
C SER A 80 2.57 21.20 -7.95
N LEU A 81 1.54 21.53 -7.17
CA LEU A 81 1.15 20.77 -5.98
C LEU A 81 0.69 19.35 -6.33
N LEU A 82 -0.09 19.20 -7.40
CA LEU A 82 -0.50 17.88 -7.90
C LEU A 82 0.70 17.04 -8.35
N MET A 83 1.69 17.66 -8.98
CA MET A 83 2.91 16.98 -9.40
C MET A 83 3.73 16.48 -8.20
N VAL A 84 3.90 17.31 -7.16
CA VAL A 84 4.55 16.90 -5.92
C VAL A 84 3.77 15.78 -5.24
N GLY A 85 2.45 15.92 -5.13
CA GLY A 85 1.57 14.88 -4.59
C GLY A 85 1.74 13.55 -5.35
N ALA A 86 1.77 13.59 -6.69
CA ALA A 86 1.94 12.41 -7.53
C ALA A 86 3.28 11.71 -7.27
N ILE A 87 4.37 12.47 -7.12
CA ILE A 87 5.70 11.93 -6.80
C ILE A 87 5.67 11.22 -5.44
N LEU A 88 5.06 11.84 -4.42
CA LEU A 88 4.92 11.23 -3.08
C LEU A 88 4.04 9.97 -3.12
N GLY A 89 2.97 9.98 -3.90
CA GLY A 89 2.09 8.82 -4.10
C GLY A 89 2.86 7.65 -4.73
N ILE A 90 3.58 7.92 -5.82
CA ILE A 90 4.43 6.91 -6.48
C ILE A 90 5.50 6.38 -5.52
N TYR A 91 6.14 7.26 -4.75
CA TYR A 91 7.15 6.86 -3.77
C TYR A 91 6.60 5.86 -2.74
N ASN A 92 5.40 6.10 -2.21
CA ASN A 92 4.75 5.19 -1.26
C ASN A 92 4.40 3.84 -1.90
N ILE A 93 3.87 3.84 -3.13
CA ILE A 93 3.54 2.60 -3.86
C ILE A 93 4.81 1.77 -4.09
N VAL A 94 5.91 2.41 -4.52
CA VAL A 94 7.19 1.74 -4.74
C VAL A 94 7.72 1.15 -3.44
N ARG A 95 7.63 1.88 -2.31
CA ARG A 95 8.03 1.35 -1.00
C ARG A 95 7.22 0.12 -0.61
N GLN A 96 5.89 0.18 -0.73
CA GLN A 96 5.01 -0.94 -0.43
C GLN A 96 5.36 -2.17 -1.29
N TYR A 97 5.55 -1.97 -2.60
CA TYR A 97 5.93 -3.05 -3.51
C TYR A 97 7.30 -3.65 -3.17
N ARG A 98 8.29 -2.82 -2.83
CA ARG A 98 9.61 -3.31 -2.38
C ARG A 98 9.52 -4.10 -1.08
N ALA A 99 8.66 -3.69 -0.15
CA ALA A 99 8.43 -4.43 1.07
C ALA A 99 7.78 -5.79 0.78
N GLU A 100 6.76 -5.87 -0.08
CA GLU A 100 6.14 -7.16 -0.46
C GLU A 100 7.15 -8.11 -1.13
N LEU A 101 8.03 -7.60 -2.00
CA LEU A 101 9.13 -8.42 -2.57
C LEU A 101 10.11 -8.91 -1.50
N SER A 102 10.48 -8.04 -0.56
CA SER A 102 11.34 -8.40 0.57
C SER A 102 10.67 -9.44 1.48
N PHE A 103 9.36 -9.34 1.68
CA PHE A 103 8.58 -10.28 2.47
C PHE A 103 8.51 -11.66 1.81
N LEU A 104 8.25 -11.71 0.50
CA LEU A 104 8.29 -12.95 -0.27
C LEU A 104 9.67 -13.62 -0.20
N GLN A 105 10.75 -12.83 -0.19
CA GLN A 105 12.09 -13.36 0.03
C GLN A 105 12.26 -13.95 1.43
N ALA A 106 11.68 -13.34 2.47
CA ALA A 106 11.70 -13.89 3.81
C ALA A 106 10.98 -15.27 3.87
N ILE A 107 9.79 -15.37 3.28
CA ILE A 107 9.06 -16.64 3.19
C ILE A 107 9.89 -17.72 2.48
N ARG A 108 10.54 -17.38 1.36
CA ARG A 108 11.42 -18.31 0.65
C ARG A 108 12.60 -18.77 1.53
N LEU A 109 13.22 -17.86 2.28
CA LEU A 109 14.32 -18.21 3.19
C LEU A 109 13.86 -19.17 4.29
N TYR A 110 12.62 -19.02 4.78
CA TYR A 110 12.01 -19.96 5.71
C TYR A 110 11.81 -21.34 5.06
N ASP A 111 11.27 -21.40 3.84
CA ASP A 111 11.09 -22.66 3.09
C ASP A 111 12.42 -23.36 2.78
N GLU A 112 13.50 -22.59 2.58
CA GLU A 112 14.88 -23.09 2.42
C GLU A 112 15.53 -23.54 3.73
N GLN A 113 14.76 -23.65 4.83
CA GLN A 113 15.25 -24.03 6.17
C GLN A 113 16.31 -23.06 6.73
N LYS A 114 16.18 -21.77 6.43
CA LYS A 114 17.05 -20.69 6.96
C LYS A 114 16.23 -19.71 7.82
N PRO A 115 15.65 -20.17 8.95
CA PRO A 115 14.72 -19.36 9.76
C PRO A 115 15.36 -18.09 10.32
N ASP A 116 16.64 -18.10 10.69
CA ASP A 116 17.37 -16.90 11.16
C ASP A 116 17.49 -15.83 10.07
N GLN A 117 17.77 -16.25 8.82
CA GLN A 117 17.85 -15.34 7.69
C GLN A 117 16.47 -14.80 7.32
N SER A 118 15.44 -15.65 7.41
CA SER A 118 14.04 -15.24 7.26
C SER A 118 13.68 -14.16 8.29
N LEU A 119 13.99 -14.37 9.57
CA LEU A 119 13.71 -13.40 10.64
C LEU A 119 14.35 -12.03 10.34
N SER A 120 15.65 -12.00 10.04
CA SER A 120 16.34 -10.76 9.67
C SER A 120 15.75 -10.11 8.41
N GLN A 121 15.25 -10.91 7.46
CA GLN A 121 14.62 -10.40 6.25
C GLN A 121 13.23 -9.81 6.53
N VAL A 122 12.45 -10.35 7.48
CA VAL A 122 11.20 -9.75 7.95
C VAL A 122 11.45 -8.42 8.66
N GLU A 123 12.48 -8.33 9.51
CA GLU A 123 12.87 -7.06 10.15
C GLU A 123 13.21 -5.98 9.11
N LYS A 124 13.99 -6.32 8.08
CA LYS A 124 14.28 -5.41 6.97
C LYS A 124 13.03 -4.98 6.22
N THR A 125 12.07 -5.89 6.07
CA THR A 125 10.78 -5.61 5.43
C THR A 125 10.00 -4.56 6.20
N LEU A 126 9.93 -4.70 7.54
CA LEU A 126 9.30 -3.72 8.43
C LEU A 126 9.98 -2.35 8.36
N GLY A 127 11.31 -2.31 8.19
CA GLY A 127 12.04 -1.06 7.95
C GLY A 127 11.68 -0.35 6.63
N ILE A 128 11.10 -1.06 5.65
CA ILE A 128 10.64 -0.48 4.37
C ILE A 128 9.19 -0.04 4.48
N TRP A 129 8.32 -0.91 4.97
CA TRP A 129 6.88 -0.70 5.12
C TRP A 129 6.29 -1.56 6.23
N GLU A 130 5.47 -0.96 7.08
CA GLU A 130 4.84 -1.62 8.21
C GLU A 130 3.45 -2.18 7.83
N LYS A 131 3.17 -3.42 8.22
CA LYS A 131 1.92 -4.12 7.90
C LYS A 131 1.66 -5.21 8.96
N ASP A 132 0.40 -5.44 9.28
CA ASP A 132 -0.04 -6.43 10.28
C ASP A 132 0.56 -7.82 10.04
N ASN A 133 0.48 -8.33 8.81
CA ASN A 133 0.98 -9.66 8.48
C ASN A 133 2.51 -9.79 8.64
N TYR A 134 3.27 -8.69 8.50
CA TYR A 134 4.73 -8.71 8.68
C TYR A 134 5.07 -8.85 10.15
N TYR A 135 4.41 -8.09 11.02
CA TYR A 135 4.55 -8.21 12.47
C TYR A 135 4.09 -9.58 12.98
N LEU A 136 2.97 -10.10 12.46
CA LEU A 136 2.50 -11.43 12.81
C LEU A 136 3.50 -12.51 12.41
N THR A 137 4.12 -12.37 11.24
CA THR A 137 5.15 -13.32 10.78
C THR A 137 6.41 -13.22 11.63
N LEU A 138 6.83 -12.01 12.01
CA LEU A 138 7.96 -11.80 12.91
C LEU A 138 7.74 -12.50 14.26
N SER A 139 6.57 -12.27 14.86
CA SER A 139 6.16 -12.91 16.13
C SER A 139 6.24 -14.44 16.05
N LYS A 140 5.74 -15.03 14.96
CA LYS A 140 5.79 -16.49 14.74
C LYS A 140 7.22 -17.01 14.62
N LEU A 141 8.10 -16.29 13.91
CA LEU A 141 9.50 -16.69 13.76
C LEU A 141 10.27 -16.59 15.08
N GLU A 142 9.99 -15.56 15.89
CA GLU A 142 10.58 -15.39 17.23
C GLU A 142 10.14 -16.52 18.17
N LEU A 143 8.86 -16.89 18.16
CA LEU A 143 8.34 -18.04 18.92
C LEU A 143 8.94 -19.37 18.45
N LEU A 144 9.12 -19.55 17.14
CA LEU A 144 9.73 -20.75 16.59
C LEU A 144 11.19 -20.87 17.04
N LYS A 145 11.95 -19.77 17.00
CA LYS A 145 13.32 -19.71 17.52
C LYS A 145 13.39 -19.99 19.02
N ALA A 146 12.45 -19.44 19.79
CA ALA A 146 12.33 -19.75 21.22
C ALA A 146 12.05 -21.24 21.46
N SER A 147 11.16 -21.84 20.65
CA SER A 147 10.85 -23.27 20.71
C SER A 147 12.05 -24.16 20.33
N GLU A 148 12.84 -23.79 19.33
CA GLU A 148 14.06 -24.51 18.97
C GLU A 148 15.09 -24.51 20.11
N ILE A 149 15.26 -23.38 20.80
CA ILE A 149 16.13 -23.29 21.98
C ILE A 149 15.65 -24.26 23.07
N PHE A 150 14.34 -24.39 23.28
CA PHE A 150 13.78 -25.36 24.24
C PHE A 150 13.94 -26.81 23.80
N GLN A 151 13.72 -27.12 22.53
CA GLN A 151 13.74 -28.50 22.02
C GLN A 151 15.15 -29.07 21.88
N ASN A 152 16.13 -28.23 21.59
CA ASN A 152 17.54 -28.63 21.44
C ASN A 152 18.28 -28.74 22.79
N GLN A 153 17.58 -28.66 23.92
CA GLN A 153 18.17 -28.78 25.25
C GLN A 153 18.03 -30.20 25.82
N GLU A 154 19.16 -30.87 26.04
CA GLU A 154 19.22 -32.13 26.79
C GLU A 154 19.22 -31.93 28.31
N THR A 155 19.49 -30.70 28.78
CA THR A 155 19.58 -30.31 30.21
C THR A 155 18.93 -28.94 30.45
N PHE A 156 18.69 -28.59 31.72
CA PHE A 156 18.06 -27.31 32.09
C PHE A 156 18.77 -26.09 31.46
N PRO A 157 18.01 -25.09 30.97
CA PRO A 157 18.58 -23.94 30.27
C PRO A 157 19.56 -23.16 31.14
N THR A 158 20.69 -22.77 30.57
CA THR A 158 21.64 -21.86 31.21
C THR A 158 21.02 -20.49 31.44
N GLU A 159 21.55 -19.70 32.38
CA GLU A 159 21.05 -18.34 32.63
C GLU A 159 21.11 -17.43 31.38
N GLU A 160 22.13 -17.61 30.54
CA GLU A 160 22.24 -16.91 29.26
C GLU A 160 21.11 -17.31 28.29
N GLN A 161 20.81 -18.60 28.19
CA GLN A 161 19.70 -19.10 27.37
C GLN A 161 18.34 -18.62 27.89
N LYS A 162 18.16 -18.54 29.22
CA LYS A 162 16.95 -17.97 29.82
C LYS A 162 16.77 -16.50 29.42
N ASN A 163 17.84 -15.70 29.45
CA ASN A 163 17.78 -14.30 29.03
C ASN A 163 17.43 -14.14 27.55
N ILE A 164 18.07 -14.94 26.67
CA ILE A 164 17.75 -14.94 25.23
C ILE A 164 16.29 -15.32 25.00
N LEU A 165 15.82 -16.36 25.68
CA LEU A 165 14.45 -16.83 25.58
C LEU A 165 13.44 -15.78 26.04
N GLN A 166 13.67 -15.16 27.20
CA GLN A 166 12.81 -14.08 27.70
C GLN A 166 12.75 -12.91 26.71
N ASN A 167 13.89 -12.55 26.10
CA ASN A 167 13.94 -11.50 25.09
C ASN A 167 13.12 -11.89 23.83
N LEU A 168 13.28 -13.12 23.32
CA LEU A 168 12.52 -13.61 22.17
C LEU A 168 11.00 -13.63 22.44
N LEU A 169 10.59 -14.08 23.63
CA LEU A 169 9.18 -14.08 24.01
C LEU A 169 8.61 -12.66 24.12
N THR A 170 9.39 -11.74 24.69
CA THR A 170 9.00 -10.31 24.79
C THR A 170 8.87 -9.67 23.41
N GLN A 171 9.81 -9.95 22.50
CA GLN A 171 9.76 -9.49 21.13
C GLN A 171 8.55 -10.08 20.39
N ALA A 172 8.30 -11.38 20.56
CA ALA A 172 7.15 -12.05 19.96
C ALA A 172 5.81 -11.45 20.41
N GLU A 173 5.67 -11.16 21.70
CA GLU A 173 4.50 -10.50 22.26
C GLU A 173 4.35 -9.09 21.69
N THR A 174 5.44 -8.32 21.69
CA THR A 174 5.45 -6.94 21.15
C THR A 174 5.05 -6.92 19.68
N SER A 175 5.61 -7.81 18.87
CA SER A 175 5.28 -7.98 17.45
C SER A 175 3.79 -8.35 17.26
N ALA A 176 3.25 -9.27 18.06
CA ALA A 176 1.82 -9.61 18.01
C ALA A 176 0.92 -8.42 18.38
N GLN A 177 1.30 -7.65 19.41
CA GLN A 177 0.58 -6.42 19.77
C GLN A 177 0.59 -5.39 18.64
N PHE A 178 1.71 -5.21 17.93
CA PHE A 178 1.75 -4.33 16.77
C PHE A 178 0.85 -4.83 15.64
N ALA A 179 0.78 -6.14 15.38
CA ALA A 179 -0.13 -6.70 14.40
C ALA A 179 -1.60 -6.34 14.72
N LEU A 180 -1.99 -6.47 16.00
CA LEU A 180 -3.32 -6.08 16.49
C LEU A 180 -3.59 -4.57 16.37
N GLN A 181 -2.58 -3.73 16.63
CA GLN A 181 -2.72 -2.27 16.47
C GLN A 181 -2.92 -1.88 15.01
N PHE A 182 -2.18 -2.49 14.09
CA PHE A 182 -2.29 -2.22 12.66
C PHE A 182 -3.61 -2.73 12.06
N ASN A 183 -4.07 -3.92 12.49
CA ASN A 183 -5.31 -4.50 11.98
C ASN A 183 -6.05 -5.28 13.06
N PRO A 184 -6.86 -4.61 13.90
CA PRO A 184 -7.56 -5.25 15.03
C PRO A 184 -8.71 -6.16 14.59
N LYS A 185 -9.09 -6.13 13.31
CA LYS A 185 -10.19 -6.94 12.76
C LYS A 185 -9.71 -8.23 12.10
N ASN A 186 -8.40 -8.42 11.96
CA ASN A 186 -7.84 -9.65 11.42
C ASN A 186 -7.84 -10.72 12.51
N SER A 187 -8.65 -11.77 12.33
CA SER A 187 -8.78 -12.86 13.31
C SER A 187 -7.55 -13.75 13.42
N GLN A 188 -6.54 -13.57 12.55
CA GLN A 188 -5.28 -14.28 12.62
C GLN A 188 -4.24 -13.60 13.53
N ASN A 189 -4.51 -12.35 13.92
CA ASN A 189 -3.67 -11.56 14.83
C ASN A 189 -3.96 -11.88 16.29
#